data_AF-A0A848W587-F1
#
_entry.id   AF-A0A848W587-F1
#
_cell.length_a   1.000
_cell.length_b   1.000
_cell.length_c   1.000
_cell.angle_alpha   90.00
_cell.angle_beta   90.00
_cell.angle_gamma   90.00
#
_symmetry.space_group_name_H-M   'P 1'
#
loop_
_entity.id
_entity.type
_entity.pdbx_description
1 polymer ?
#
loop_
_entity_poly.entity_id
_entity_poly.type
_entity_poly.pdbx_seq_one_letter_code
_entity_poly.pdbx_strand_id
1 'polypeptide(L)'
;GLAGAAVLVLPGGSLPSRDLLPLALLAFITPLGYAAANIFADIARPPNTDNVALAMGTMFAAAIGALLGALIDNSFYPAWQNFGHAETVLALFALATSVAFLIFYVIIKMAGAVYLGQVGYLATLFGVSWGILFFAETPSAWLWLAALLVAAGVAMVNLGKPKPAARAEDDA
;
A
#
# COMPACT_ATOMS: atom_id res chain seq x y z
N GLY A 1 -11.17 11.66 -0.86
CA GLY A 1 -10.20 10.80 -1.57
C GLY A 1 -9.29 11.61 -2.46
N LEU A 2 -9.53 11.62 -3.78
CA LEU A 2 -8.72 12.34 -4.77
C LEU A 2 -8.52 13.83 -4.47
N ALA A 3 -9.57 14.53 -4.02
CA ALA A 3 -9.47 15.93 -3.61
C ALA A 3 -8.48 16.14 -2.44
N GLY A 4 -8.44 15.23 -1.48
CA GLY A 4 -7.47 15.28 -0.38
C GLY A 4 -6.03 15.08 -0.86
N ALA A 5 -5.83 14.14 -1.78
CA ALA A 5 -4.52 13.93 -2.40
C ALA A 5 -4.08 15.14 -3.28
N ALA A 6 -5.03 15.78 -3.97
CA ALA A 6 -4.76 16.99 -4.74
C ALA A 6 -4.33 18.16 -3.84
N VAL A 7 -4.95 18.34 -2.68
CA VAL A 7 -4.58 19.38 -1.70
C VAL A 7 -3.14 19.23 -1.21
N LEU A 8 -2.62 17.99 -1.12
CA LEU A 8 -1.22 17.76 -0.76
C LEU A 8 -0.24 18.19 -1.86
N VAL A 9 -0.62 18.00 -3.12
CA VAL A 9 0.28 18.07 -4.28
C VAL A 9 0.16 19.40 -5.05
N LEU A 10 -0.91 20.17 -4.88
CA LEU A 10 -1.07 21.44 -5.60
C LEU A 10 -0.07 22.52 -5.11
N PRO A 11 0.31 23.49 -5.97
CA PRO A 11 1.25 24.55 -5.62
C PRO A 11 0.82 25.33 -4.37
N GLY A 12 1.69 25.39 -3.35
CA GLY A 12 1.39 25.99 -2.04
C GLY A 12 0.92 24.98 -0.98
N GLY A 13 0.76 23.70 -1.35
CA GLY A 13 0.53 22.57 -0.44
C GLY A 13 1.80 22.11 0.27
N SER A 14 2.05 20.79 0.31
CA SER A 14 3.21 20.23 1.03
C SER A 14 4.47 20.05 0.17
N LEU A 15 4.43 20.49 -1.10
CA LEU A 15 5.58 20.40 -2.00
C LEU A 15 6.71 21.36 -1.59
N PRO A 16 7.97 20.88 -1.47
CA PRO A 16 9.13 21.74 -1.20
C PRO A 16 9.37 22.80 -2.28
N SER A 17 9.11 22.46 -3.55
CA SER A 17 9.20 23.37 -4.70
C SER A 17 8.16 23.00 -5.76
N ARG A 18 7.77 23.97 -6.59
CA ARG A 18 6.75 23.76 -7.65
C ARG A 18 7.24 22.82 -8.76
N ASP A 19 8.55 22.72 -8.96
CA ASP A 19 9.16 21.90 -10.01
C ASP A 19 9.00 20.40 -9.75
N LEU A 20 8.67 20.00 -8.53
CA LEU A 20 8.39 18.62 -8.14
C LEU A 20 6.96 18.17 -8.45
N LEU A 21 6.09 19.08 -8.93
CA LEU A 21 4.70 18.76 -9.26
C LEU A 21 4.57 17.56 -10.24
N PRO A 22 5.35 17.45 -11.34
CA PRO A 22 5.27 16.29 -12.22
C PRO A 22 5.60 14.97 -11.52
N LEU A 23 6.61 14.97 -10.64
CA LEU A 23 7.01 13.78 -9.87
C LEU A 23 5.93 13.40 -8.84
N ALA A 24 5.32 14.38 -8.20
CA ALA A 24 4.23 14.14 -7.27
C ALA A 24 2.96 13.63 -7.95
N LEU A 25 2.68 14.09 -9.18
CA LEU A 25 1.62 13.50 -10.01
C LEU A 25 1.95 12.08 -10.44
N LEU A 26 3.22 11.78 -10.75
CA LEU A 26 3.68 10.43 -11.06
C LEU A 26 3.45 9.47 -9.89
N ALA A 27 3.55 9.93 -8.64
CA ALA A 27 3.29 9.12 -7.45
C ALA A 27 1.84 8.58 -7.37
N PHE A 28 0.87 9.16 -8.11
CA PHE A 28 -0.48 8.61 -8.20
C PHE A 28 -0.56 7.29 -8.99
N ILE A 29 0.49 6.94 -9.75
CA ILE A 29 0.58 5.61 -10.37
C ILE A 29 0.61 4.53 -9.29
N THR A 30 1.22 4.78 -8.13
CA THR A 30 1.34 3.82 -7.04
C THR A 30 -0.04 3.34 -6.52
N PRO A 31 -0.97 4.20 -6.05
CA PRO A 31 -2.28 3.75 -5.60
C PRO A 31 -3.12 3.12 -6.72
N LEU A 32 -2.98 3.56 -7.97
CA LEU A 32 -3.63 2.91 -9.12
C LEU A 32 -3.09 1.50 -9.35
N GLY A 33 -1.77 1.33 -9.30
CA GLY A 33 -1.09 0.06 -9.40
C GLY A 33 -1.49 -0.90 -8.29
N TYR A 34 -1.55 -0.41 -7.04
CA TYR A 34 -2.04 -1.21 -5.91
C TYR A 34 -3.51 -1.63 -6.07
N ALA A 35 -4.39 -0.71 -6.51
CA ALA A 35 -5.79 -1.06 -6.75
C ALA A 35 -5.92 -2.13 -7.86
N ALA A 36 -5.19 -1.97 -8.96
CA ALA A 36 -5.15 -2.94 -10.05
C ALA A 36 -4.59 -4.29 -9.58
N ALA A 37 -3.50 -4.29 -8.81
CA ALA A 37 -2.87 -5.50 -8.27
C ALA A 37 -3.81 -6.23 -7.31
N ASN A 38 -4.52 -5.53 -6.43
CA ASN A 38 -5.48 -6.14 -5.52
C ASN A 38 -6.62 -6.81 -6.28
N ILE A 39 -7.21 -6.10 -7.26
CA ILE A 39 -8.28 -6.64 -8.10
C ILE A 39 -7.78 -7.86 -8.88
N PHE A 40 -6.61 -7.74 -9.53
CA PHE A 40 -6.00 -8.84 -10.28
C PHE A 40 -5.75 -10.07 -9.40
N ALA A 41 -5.17 -9.87 -8.21
CA ALA A 41 -4.89 -10.95 -7.26
C ALA A 41 -6.14 -11.67 -6.74
N ASP A 42 -7.31 -11.02 -6.81
CA ASP A 42 -8.60 -11.58 -6.44
C ASP A 42 -9.25 -12.31 -7.63
N ILE A 43 -9.37 -11.65 -8.80
CA ILE A 43 -10.07 -12.21 -9.97
C ILE A 43 -9.26 -13.26 -10.73
N ALA A 44 -7.93 -13.14 -10.77
CA ALA A 44 -7.05 -14.04 -11.52
C ALA A 44 -6.48 -15.16 -10.63
N ARG A 45 -6.99 -15.30 -9.40
CA ARG A 45 -6.54 -16.33 -8.46
C ARG A 45 -6.93 -17.71 -8.99
N PRO A 46 -5.97 -18.64 -9.21
CA PRO A 46 -6.31 -19.96 -9.69
C PRO A 46 -7.02 -20.79 -8.60
N PRO A 47 -7.96 -21.68 -8.98
CA PRO A 47 -8.70 -22.50 -8.02
C PRO A 47 -7.76 -23.41 -7.23
N ASN A 48 -8.05 -23.62 -5.93
CA ASN A 48 -7.26 -24.46 -5.02
C ASN A 48 -5.76 -24.10 -4.88
N THR A 49 -5.39 -22.85 -5.18
CA THR A 49 -3.99 -22.43 -5.03
C THR A 49 -3.66 -22.11 -3.57
N ASP A 50 -2.48 -22.56 -3.15
CA ASP A 50 -1.88 -22.26 -1.87
C ASP A 50 -1.40 -20.79 -1.79
N ASN A 51 -1.61 -20.16 -0.63
CA ASN A 51 -1.26 -18.75 -0.42
C ASN A 51 0.26 -18.56 -0.34
N VAL A 52 1.01 -19.56 0.13
CA VAL A 52 2.48 -19.49 0.16
C VAL A 52 3.01 -19.49 -1.26
N ALA A 53 2.52 -20.38 -2.12
CA ALA A 53 2.89 -20.41 -3.54
C ALA A 53 2.61 -19.08 -4.26
N LEU A 54 1.45 -18.47 -4.02
CA LEU A 54 1.12 -17.15 -4.59
C LEU A 54 2.06 -16.05 -4.10
N ALA A 55 2.31 -15.98 -2.79
CA ALA A 55 3.23 -15.00 -2.21
C ALA A 55 4.65 -15.17 -2.77
N MET A 56 5.16 -16.41 -2.83
CA MET A 56 6.46 -16.72 -3.42
C MET A 56 6.55 -16.26 -4.89
N GLY A 57 5.55 -16.59 -5.70
CA GLY A 57 5.48 -16.17 -7.10
C GLY A 57 5.56 -14.65 -7.24
N THR A 58 4.82 -13.91 -6.41
CA THR A 58 4.86 -12.45 -6.38
C THR A 58 6.21 -11.90 -5.93
N MET A 59 6.86 -12.51 -4.94
CA MET A 59 8.21 -12.11 -4.51
C MET A 59 9.27 -12.35 -5.58
N PHE A 60 9.22 -13.48 -6.29
CA PHE A 60 10.12 -13.73 -7.42
C PHE A 60 9.87 -12.77 -8.58
N ALA A 61 8.62 -12.51 -8.93
CA ALA A 61 8.28 -11.53 -9.97
C ALA A 61 8.78 -10.12 -9.59
N ALA A 62 8.58 -9.70 -8.33
CA ALA A 62 9.08 -8.43 -7.82
C ALA A 62 10.62 -8.38 -7.84
N ALA A 63 11.30 -9.46 -7.43
CA ALA A 63 12.75 -9.54 -7.45
C ALA A 63 13.32 -9.44 -8.88
N ILE A 64 12.70 -10.11 -9.86
CA ILE A 64 13.09 -10.00 -11.27
C ILE A 64 12.88 -8.57 -11.77
N GLY A 65 11.72 -7.96 -11.48
CA GLY A 65 11.44 -6.57 -11.87
C GLY A 65 12.44 -5.58 -11.27
N ALA A 66 12.75 -5.74 -9.97
CA ALA A 66 13.74 -4.92 -9.28
C ALA A 66 15.16 -5.11 -9.84
N LEU A 67 15.54 -6.35 -10.17
CA LEU A 67 16.82 -6.65 -10.80
C LEU A 67 16.93 -5.98 -12.17
N LEU A 68 15.90 -6.07 -13.01
CA LEU A 68 15.88 -5.41 -14.31
C LEU A 68 15.99 -3.89 -14.17
N GLY A 69 15.27 -3.29 -13.21
CA GLY A 69 15.39 -1.87 -12.89
C GLY A 69 16.83 -1.49 -12.51
N ALA A 70 17.42 -2.22 -11.56
CA ALA A 70 18.78 -1.98 -11.07
C ALA A 70 19.88 -2.16 -12.13
N LEU A 71 19.62 -2.97 -13.16
CA LEU A 71 20.54 -3.14 -14.30
C LEU A 71 20.41 -1.98 -15.31
N ILE A 72 19.21 -1.41 -15.46
CA ILE A 72 18.97 -0.29 -16.39
C ILE A 72 19.63 1.00 -15.87
N ASP A 73 19.51 1.27 -14.57
CA ASP A 73 20.06 2.48 -13.95
C ASP A 73 21.46 2.28 -13.32
N ASN A 74 22.01 1.07 -13.42
CA ASN A 74 23.28 0.65 -12.83
C ASN A 74 23.33 0.77 -11.29
N SER A 75 22.18 0.65 -10.61
CA SER A 75 22.08 0.71 -9.15
C SER A 75 22.23 -0.66 -8.47
N PHE A 76 22.72 -1.69 -9.16
CA PHE A 76 22.77 -3.05 -8.60
C PHE A 76 23.63 -3.13 -7.32
N TYR A 77 23.02 -3.61 -6.24
CA TYR A 77 23.65 -3.72 -4.93
C TYR A 77 23.93 -5.19 -4.57
N PRO A 78 25.20 -5.64 -4.54
CA PRO A 78 25.55 -7.01 -4.21
C PRO A 78 25.54 -7.23 -2.69
N ALA A 79 24.37 -7.55 -2.14
CA ALA A 79 24.14 -7.72 -0.70
C ALA A 79 24.98 -8.84 -0.01
N TRP A 80 25.72 -9.65 -0.79
CA TRP A 80 26.57 -10.72 -0.28
C TRP A 80 28.03 -10.32 -0.07
N GLN A 81 28.45 -9.12 -0.50
CA GLN A 81 29.86 -8.72 -0.42
C GLN A 81 30.27 -8.24 0.97
N ASN A 82 29.42 -7.47 1.65
CA ASN A 82 29.72 -6.89 2.96
C ASN A 82 28.53 -7.12 3.88
N PHE A 83 28.65 -8.01 4.86
CA PHE A 83 27.59 -8.18 5.86
C PHE A 83 27.73 -7.10 6.94
N GLY A 84 26.83 -6.12 6.95
CA GLY A 84 26.78 -5.04 7.91
C GLY A 84 25.37 -4.65 8.32
N HIS A 85 25.24 -3.40 8.78
CA HIS A 85 23.97 -2.87 9.26
C HIS A 85 22.92 -2.79 8.14
N ALA A 86 23.33 -2.36 6.93
CA ALA A 86 22.43 -2.25 5.79
C ALA A 86 21.85 -3.60 5.38
N GLU A 87 22.66 -4.66 5.37
CA GLU A 87 22.25 -6.03 5.03
C GLU A 87 21.29 -6.60 6.06
N THR A 88 21.52 -6.27 7.34
CA THR A 88 20.60 -6.64 8.42
C THR A 88 19.24 -5.98 8.23
N VAL A 89 19.21 -4.68 7.93
CA VAL A 89 17.97 -3.95 7.64
C VAL A 89 17.29 -4.50 6.39
N LEU A 90 18.05 -4.80 5.33
CA LEU A 90 17.53 -5.37 4.09
C LEU A 90 16.92 -6.75 4.32
N ALA A 91 17.57 -7.60 5.11
CA ALA A 91 17.05 -8.93 5.47
C ALA A 91 15.76 -8.84 6.30
N LEU A 92 15.71 -7.93 7.28
CA LEU A 92 14.49 -7.68 8.07
C LEU A 92 13.36 -7.14 7.20
N PHE A 93 13.67 -6.22 6.28
CA PHE A 93 12.70 -5.69 5.33
C PHE A 93 12.16 -6.77 4.39
N ALA A 94 13.03 -7.64 3.86
CA ALA A 94 12.63 -8.76 3.01
C ALA A 94 11.73 -9.75 3.76
N LEU A 95 12.07 -10.07 5.02
CA LEU A 95 11.26 -10.93 5.87
C LEU A 95 9.88 -10.31 6.16
N ALA A 96 9.86 -9.05 6.60
CA ALA A 96 8.62 -8.32 6.87
C ALA A 96 7.72 -8.25 5.64
N THR A 97 8.31 -7.97 4.47
CA THR A 97 7.60 -7.93 3.18
C THR A 97 7.04 -9.30 2.81
N SER A 98 7.81 -10.37 2.98
CA SER A 98 7.35 -11.74 2.71
C SER A 98 6.15 -12.12 3.57
N VAL A 99 6.20 -11.81 4.88
CA VAL A 99 5.08 -12.02 5.80
C VAL A 99 3.87 -11.17 5.41
N ALA A 100 4.09 -9.91 5.03
CA ALA A 100 3.01 -9.02 4.60
C ALA A 100 2.29 -9.56 3.35
N PHE A 101 3.02 -10.11 2.38
CA PHE A 101 2.42 -10.72 1.18
C PHE A 101 1.72 -12.05 1.45
N LEU A 102 2.17 -12.84 2.43
CA LEU A 102 1.41 -14.00 2.90
C LEU A 102 0.06 -13.56 3.49
N ILE A 103 0.08 -12.55 4.37
CA ILE A 103 -1.13 -11.99 4.98
C ILE A 103 -2.04 -11.36 3.91
N PHE A 104 -1.47 -10.68 2.92
CA PHE A 104 -2.19 -10.12 1.77
C PHE A 104 -3.07 -11.18 1.08
N TYR A 105 -2.50 -12.34 0.73
CA TYR A 105 -3.25 -13.42 0.08
C TYR A 105 -4.23 -14.11 1.01
N VAL A 106 -3.95 -14.16 2.31
CA VAL A 106 -4.91 -14.62 3.33
C VAL A 106 -6.13 -13.69 3.38
N ILE A 107 -5.91 -12.37 3.44
CA ILE A 107 -6.99 -11.37 3.47
C ILE A 107 -7.82 -11.43 2.19
N ILE A 108 -7.19 -11.48 1.01
CA ILE A 108 -7.92 -11.61 -0.26
C ILE A 108 -8.80 -12.87 -0.22
N LYS A 109 -8.24 -14.02 0.17
CA LYS A 109 -9.00 -15.27 0.24
C LYS A 109 -10.19 -15.19 1.20
N MET A 110 -10.07 -14.44 2.30
CA MET A 110 -11.11 -14.34 3.33
C MET A 110 -12.16 -13.27 3.05
N ALA A 111 -11.78 -12.14 2.46
CA ALA A 111 -12.59 -10.92 2.43
C ALA A 111 -12.56 -10.16 1.09
N GLY A 112 -11.78 -10.63 0.11
CA GLY A 112 -11.69 -10.05 -1.24
C GLY A 112 -10.82 -8.79 -1.36
N ALA A 113 -10.62 -8.34 -2.60
CA ALA A 113 -9.75 -7.20 -2.94
C ALA A 113 -10.18 -5.87 -2.29
N VAL A 114 -11.49 -5.65 -2.16
CA VAL A 114 -12.03 -4.39 -1.63
C VAL A 114 -11.70 -4.23 -0.15
N TYR A 115 -11.82 -5.32 0.62
CA TYR A 115 -11.46 -5.30 2.05
C TYR A 115 -9.95 -5.14 2.24
N LEU A 116 -9.14 -5.84 1.45
CA LEU A 116 -7.69 -5.66 1.44
C LEU A 116 -7.29 -4.19 1.19
N GLY A 117 -8.00 -3.49 0.29
CA GLY A 117 -7.78 -2.06 0.06
C GLY A 117 -7.89 -1.19 1.31
N GLN A 118 -8.64 -1.62 2.33
CA GLN A 118 -8.76 -0.90 3.60
C GLN A 118 -7.47 -0.92 4.43
N VAL A 119 -6.59 -1.91 4.22
CA VAL A 119 -5.27 -1.97 4.86
C VAL A 119 -4.44 -0.73 4.52
N GLY A 120 -4.63 -0.15 3.33
CA GLY A 120 -3.99 1.10 2.92
C GLY A 120 -4.33 2.28 3.86
N TYR A 121 -5.52 2.31 4.45
CA TYR A 121 -5.89 3.36 5.41
C TYR A 121 -5.12 3.21 6.73
N LEU A 122 -4.97 1.99 7.22
CA LEU A 122 -4.17 1.69 8.41
C LEU A 122 -2.70 2.00 8.15
N ALA A 123 -2.16 1.56 7.00
CA ALA A 123 -0.78 1.83 6.61
C ALA A 123 -0.49 3.33 6.55
N THR A 124 -1.41 4.14 6.01
CA THR A 124 -1.29 5.60 5.98
C THR A 124 -1.30 6.19 7.39
N LEU A 125 -2.22 5.76 8.25
CA LEU A 125 -2.31 6.22 9.64
C LEU A 125 -1.04 5.90 10.43
N PHE A 126 -0.56 4.67 10.35
CA PHE A 126 0.67 4.25 11.02
C PHE A 126 1.90 4.94 10.45
N GLY A 127 1.96 5.16 9.13
CA GLY A 127 3.06 5.90 8.50
C GLY A 127 3.21 7.31 9.07
N VAL A 128 2.12 8.08 9.11
CA VAL A 128 2.13 9.44 9.71
C VAL A 128 2.42 9.37 11.21
N SER A 129 1.82 8.42 11.92
CA SER A 129 2.02 8.26 13.37
C SER A 129 3.48 7.97 13.69
N TRP A 130 4.13 7.06 12.97
CA TRP A 130 5.54 6.74 13.14
C TRP A 130 6.47 7.89 12.79
N GLY A 131 6.16 8.68 11.76
CA GLY A 131 6.85 9.93 11.44
C GLY A 131 6.91 10.88 12.64
N ILE A 132 5.77 11.11 13.30
CA ILE A 132 5.69 11.95 14.49
C ILE A 132 6.42 11.31 15.68
N LEU A 133 6.22 10.02 15.93
CA LEU A 133 6.66 9.35 17.17
C LEU A 133 8.17 9.05 17.18
N PHE A 134 8.72 8.62 16.04
CA PHE A 134 10.12 8.19 15.94
C PHE A 134 11.03 9.22 15.29
N PHE A 135 10.51 10.08 14.42
CA PHE A 135 11.30 11.07 13.69
C PHE A 135 11.02 12.52 14.12
N ALA A 136 10.14 12.71 15.12
CA ALA A 136 9.72 14.04 15.60
C ALA A 136 9.25 14.97 14.47
N GLU A 137 8.62 14.40 13.43
CA GLU A 137 8.10 15.17 12.31
C GLU A 137 6.98 16.09 12.79
N THR A 138 6.91 17.29 12.18
CA THR A 138 5.85 18.26 12.41
C THR A 138 4.99 18.36 11.16
N PRO A 139 3.90 17.58 11.06
CA PRO A 139 3.14 17.52 9.82
C PRO A 139 2.46 18.84 9.51
N SER A 140 2.44 19.21 8.22
CA SER A 140 1.83 20.44 7.76
C SER A 140 0.31 20.44 7.99
N ALA A 141 -0.28 21.63 8.12
CA ALA A 141 -1.75 21.77 8.17
C ALA A 141 -2.44 21.16 6.93
N TRP A 142 -1.75 21.18 5.78
CA TRP A 142 -2.23 20.56 4.54
C TRP A 142 -2.34 19.04 4.63
N LEU A 143 -1.44 18.37 5.35
CA LEU A 143 -1.54 16.92 5.59
C LEU A 143 -2.81 16.59 6.38
N TRP A 144 -3.09 17.35 7.44
CA TRP A 144 -4.28 17.15 8.25
C TRP A 144 -5.57 17.43 7.47
N LEU A 145 -5.59 18.47 6.65
CA LEU A 145 -6.73 18.75 5.76
C LEU A 145 -6.94 17.61 4.76
N ALA A 146 -5.87 17.11 4.14
CA ALA A 146 -5.95 15.97 3.23
C ALA A 146 -6.45 14.70 3.92
N ALA A 147 -5.97 14.41 5.12
CA ALA A 147 -6.42 13.28 5.92
C ALA A 147 -7.94 13.37 6.21
N LEU A 148 -8.43 14.54 6.61
CA LEU A 148 -9.86 14.79 6.82
C LEU A 148 -10.69 14.59 5.55
N LEU A 149 -10.23 15.11 4.40
CA LEU A 149 -10.90 14.94 3.11
C LEU A 149 -10.89 13.50 2.61
N VAL A 150 -9.85 12.73 2.93
CA VAL A 150 -9.82 11.28 2.65
C VAL A 150 -10.82 10.57 3.56
N ALA A 151 -10.77 10.81 4.88
CA ALA A 151 -11.67 10.20 5.86
C ALA A 151 -13.15 10.46 5.55
N ALA A 152 -13.52 11.70 5.22
CA ALA A 152 -14.88 12.06 4.84
C ALA A 152 -15.34 11.31 3.58
N GLY A 153 -14.46 11.19 2.56
CA GLY A 153 -14.77 10.42 1.36
C GLY A 153 -14.97 8.94 1.64
N VAL A 154 -14.15 8.34 2.51
CA VAL A 154 -14.29 6.93 2.92
C VAL A 154 -15.58 6.73 3.71
N ALA A 155 -15.90 7.63 4.64
CA ALA A 155 -17.14 7.59 5.40
C ALA A 155 -18.36 7.64 4.48
N MET A 156 -18.38 8.55 3.51
CA MET A 156 -19.47 8.66 2.54
C MET A 156 -19.70 7.36 1.75
N VAL A 157 -18.63 6.69 1.31
CA VAL A 157 -18.71 5.42 0.57
C VAL A 157 -19.17 4.26 1.45
N ASN A 158 -18.75 4.22 2.71
CA ASN A 158 -19.11 3.13 3.62
C ASN A 158 -20.50 3.29 4.24
N LEU A 159 -20.95 4.52 4.50
CA LEU A 159 -22.28 4.82 5.06
C LEU A 159 -23.41 4.59 4.04
N GLY A 160 -23.13 4.61 2.74
CA GLY A 160 -24.10 4.34 1.68
C GLY A 160 -24.42 2.86 1.45
N LYS A 161 -23.76 1.92 2.13
CA LYS A 161 -24.00 0.48 1.97
C LYS A 161 -25.19 0.06 2.85
N PRO A 162 -26.28 -0.50 2.28
CA PRO A 162 -27.39 -1.01 3.07
C PRO A 162 -26.89 -2.09 4.04
N LYS A 163 -27.30 -1.99 5.30
CA LYS A 163 -26.98 -2.97 6.34
C LYS A 163 -27.39 -4.35 5.82
N PRO A 164 -26.50 -5.37 5.83
CA PRO A 164 -26.89 -6.73 5.46
C PRO A 164 -28.08 -7.10 6.36
N ALA A 165 -29.24 -7.38 5.75
CA ALA A 165 -30.39 -7.85 6.49
C ALA A 165 -29.94 -9.10 7.26
N ALA A 166 -30.11 -9.06 8.58
CA ALA A 166 -29.84 -10.22 9.41
C ALA A 166 -30.61 -11.40 8.81
N ARG A 167 -29.88 -12.38 8.29
CA ARG A 167 -30.48 -13.63 7.82
C ARG A 167 -31.15 -14.22 9.05
N ALA A 168 -32.47 -14.13 9.09
CA ALA A 168 -33.26 -14.79 10.11
C ALA A 168 -32.88 -16.27 10.08
N GLU A 169 -32.39 -16.76 11.22
CA GLU A 169 -32.42 -18.17 11.55
C GLU A 169 -33.90 -18.55 11.54
N ASP A 170 -34.35 -19.13 10.43
CA ASP A 170 -35.64 -19.80 10.32
C ASP A 170 -35.32 -21.26 9.97
N ASP A 171 -34.69 -21.93 10.95
CA ASP A 171 -34.73 -23.39 11.09
C ASP A 171 -35.54 -23.66 12.36
N ALA A 172 -36.85 -23.88 12.18
CA ALA A 172 -37.76 -24.47 13.15
C ALA A 172 -38.62 -25.54 12.45
#